data_AF-A0A923NNF3-F1
#
_entry.id   AF-A0A923NNF3-F1
#
_cell.length_a   1.000
_cell.length_b   1.000
_cell.length_c   1.000
_cell.angle_alpha   90.00
_cell.angle_beta   90.00
_cell.angle_gamma   90.00
#
_symmetry.space_group_name_H-M   'P 1'
#
loop_
_entity.id
_entity.type
_entity.pdbx_description
1 polymer ?
#
loop_
_entity_poly.entity_id
_entity_poly.type
_entity_poly.pdbx_seq_one_letter_code
_entity_poly.pdbx_strand_id
1 'polypeptide(L)' 'MTFFDDGYKEDKHTSIVTYVVNGVAMTESEYAQKARDKYIKNPPVGYSSKEIARMSDEDILDMDYFLNE' A
#
# COMPACT_ATOMS: atom_id res chain seq x y z
N MET A 1 20.49 -27.14 -25.30
CA MET A 1 19.31 -26.26 -25.26
C MET A 1 19.76 -24.99 -24.55
N THR A 2 20.02 -23.92 -25.29
CA THR A 2 20.43 -22.63 -24.71
C THR A 2 19.22 -22.01 -24.05
N PHE A 3 19.26 -21.86 -22.73
CA PHE A 3 18.31 -21.06 -21.98
C PHE A 3 18.47 -19.62 -22.49
N PHE A 4 17.47 -19.13 -23.22
CA PHE A 4 17.44 -17.74 -23.61
C PHE A 4 17.25 -16.93 -22.33
N ASP A 5 18.31 -16.24 -21.93
CA ASP A 5 18.26 -15.11 -21.01
C ASP A 5 17.45 -14.02 -21.72
N ASP A 6 16.14 -14.06 -21.55
CA ASP A 6 15.17 -13.25 -22.28
C ASP A 6 15.06 -11.84 -21.72
N GLY A 7 16.15 -11.30 -21.15
CA GLY A 7 16.33 -9.87 -20.91
C GLY A 7 15.07 -9.11 -20.53
N TYR A 8 14.33 -9.61 -19.53
CA TYR A 8 13.31 -8.83 -18.83
C TYR A 8 14.03 -7.63 -18.21
N LYS A 9 14.09 -6.55 -18.97
CA LYS A 9 14.28 -5.23 -18.40
C LYS A 9 13.02 -5.03 -17.56
N GLU A 10 13.20 -4.91 -16.25
CA GLU A 10 12.20 -4.26 -15.42
C GLU A 10 12.06 -2.83 -15.97
N ASP A 11 11.22 -2.68 -16.99
CA ASP A 11 10.61 -1.41 -17.31
C ASP A 11 9.88 -1.04 -16.04
N LYS A 12 10.54 -0.19 -15.22
CA LYS A 12 10.00 0.34 -13.99
C LYS A 12 8.57 0.72 -14.29
N HIS A 13 7.64 -0.06 -13.75
CA HIS A 13 6.21 0.13 -13.87
C HIS A 13 5.92 1.57 -13.41
N THR A 14 5.99 2.50 -14.36
CA THR A 14 5.46 3.85 -14.23
C THR A 14 4.02 3.79 -14.74
N SER A 15 3.36 2.64 -14.52
CA SER A 15 1.94 2.60 -14.28
C SER A 15 1.77 3.42 -13.01
N ILE A 16 1.36 4.68 -13.14
CA ILE A 16 0.85 5.43 -12.00
C ILE A 16 -0.42 4.67 -11.61
N VAL A 17 -0.29 3.65 -10.75
CA VAL A 17 -1.42 2.88 -10.26
C VAL A 17 -2.24 3.85 -9.44
N THR A 18 -3.33 4.31 -10.05
CA THR A 18 -4.24 5.27 -9.46
C THR A 18 -5.37 4.48 -8.82
N TYR A 19 -5.44 4.53 -7.50
CA TYR A 19 -6.52 3.95 -6.73
C TYR A 19 -7.66 4.96 -6.71
N VAL A 20 -8.83 4.55 -7.19
CA VAL A 20 -10.04 5.39 -7.10
C VAL A 20 -10.70 5.09 -5.77
N VAL A 21 -10.41 5.91 -4.77
CA VAL A 21 -11.01 5.80 -3.43
C VAL A 21 -12.10 6.86 -3.32
N ASN A 22 -13.36 6.44 -3.17
CA ASN A 22 -14.52 7.34 -3.06
C ASN A 22 -14.65 8.36 -4.21
N GLY A 23 -14.26 7.96 -5.44
CA GLY A 23 -14.34 8.82 -6.62
C GLY A 23 -13.18 9.80 -6.79
N VAL A 24 -12.17 9.75 -5.91
CA VAL A 24 -10.93 10.53 -6.04
C VAL A 24 -9.81 9.59 -6.47
N ALA A 25 -9.17 9.90 -7.60
CA ALA A 25 -7.96 9.22 -8.01
C ALA A 25 -6.81 9.66 -7.10
N MET A 26 -6.21 8.71 -6.40
CA MET A 26 -5.06 8.94 -5.54
C MET A 26 -4.03 7.83 -5.69
N THR A 27 -2.78 8.14 -5.36
CA THR A 27 -1.69 7.15 -5.37
C THR A 27 -1.75 6.23 -4.15
N GLU A 28 -1.09 5.07 -4.21
CA GLU A 28 -0.95 4.14 -3.08
C GLU A 28 -0.42 4.84 -1.84
N SER A 29 0.66 5.61 -1.99
CA SER A 29 1.28 6.31 -0.86
C SER A 29 0.35 7.37 -0.26
N GLU A 30 -0.44 8.07 -1.07
CA GLU A 30 -1.44 9.02 -0.54
C GLU A 30 -2.56 8.30 0.22
N TYR A 31 -3.00 7.14 -0.27
CA TYR A 31 -4.05 6.36 0.40
C TYR A 31 -3.51 5.75 1.70
N ALA A 32 -2.32 5.17 1.66
CA ALA A 32 -1.61 4.64 2.81
C ALA A 32 -1.39 5.71 3.90
N GLN A 33 -1.02 6.94 3.53
CA GLN A 33 -0.90 8.04 4.50
C GLN A 33 -2.22 8.36 5.19
N LYS A 34 -3.34 8.41 4.45
CA LYS A 34 -4.67 8.63 5.05
C LYS A 34 -5.08 7.49 5.98
N ALA A 35 -4.85 6.26 5.56
CA ALA A 35 -5.12 5.07 6.37
C ALA A 35 -4.24 5.06 7.63
N ARG A 36 -2.96 5.41 7.51
CA ARG A 36 -2.03 5.55 8.63
C ARG A 36 -2.52 6.56 9.66
N ASP A 37 -2.95 7.74 9.23
CA ASP A 37 -3.49 8.75 10.15
C ASP A 37 -4.77 8.29 10.86
N LYS A 38 -5.64 7.55 10.15
CA LYS A 38 -6.86 6.94 10.71
C LYS A 38 -6.50 5.93 11.79
N TYR A 39 -5.57 5.02 11.50
CA TYR A 39 -5.17 3.95 12.41
C TYR A 39 -4.23 4.40 13.54
N ILE A 40 -3.45 5.47 13.37
CA ILE A 40 -2.70 6.08 14.48
C ILE A 40 -3.67 6.66 15.52
N LYS A 41 -4.74 7.35 15.08
CA LYS A 41 -5.75 7.94 15.96
C LYS A 41 -6.63 6.90 16.64
N ASN A 42 -7.00 5.86 15.93
CA ASN A 42 -7.79 4.76 16.47
C ASN A 42 -7.19 3.42 16.01
N PRO A 43 -6.22 2.88 16.76
CA PRO A 43 -5.52 1.67 16.38
C PRO A 43 -6.47 0.47 16.39
N PRO A 44 -6.43 -0.39 15.36
CA PRO A 44 -7.20 -1.64 15.34
C PRO A 44 -6.75 -2.58 16.46
N VAL A 45 -7.67 -3.45 16.88
CA VAL A 45 -7.43 -4.40 17.98
C VAL A 45 -6.21 -5.27 17.65
N GLY A 46 -5.24 -5.31 18.56
CA GLY A 46 -3.99 -6.06 18.38
C GLY A 46 -2.83 -5.23 17.82
N TYR A 47 -3.04 -3.97 17.46
CA TYR A 47 -1.99 -3.04 17.04
C TYR A 47 -1.88 -1.84 17.99
N SER A 48 -0.68 -1.29 18.14
CA SER A 48 -0.45 0.00 18.80
C SER A 48 -0.21 1.12 17.79
N SER A 49 -0.58 2.35 18.14
CA SER A 49 -0.32 3.54 17.30
C SER A 49 1.16 3.70 16.92
N LYS A 50 2.08 3.24 17.79
CA LYS A 50 3.52 3.29 17.55
C LYS A 50 3.99 2.26 16.51
N GLU A 51 3.34 1.09 16.47
CA GLU A 51 3.60 0.08 15.44
C GLU A 51 3.07 0.56 14.08
N ILE A 52 1.85 1.06 14.05
CA ILE A 52 1.21 1.62 12.85
C ILE A 52 2.02 2.81 12.28
N ALA A 53 2.59 3.64 13.14
CA ALA A 53 3.47 4.73 12.70
C ALA A 53 4.80 4.26 12.08
N ARG A 54 5.20 3.00 12.30
CA ARG A 54 6.44 2.41 11.78
C ARG A 54 6.23 1.46 10.61
N MET A 55 4.99 1.08 10.33
CA MET A 55 4.62 0.20 9.23
C MET A 55 4.94 0.82 7.88
N SER A 56 5.24 0.02 6.86
CA SER A 56 5.39 0.51 5.50
C SER A 56 4.04 0.95 4.91
N ASP A 57 4.06 1.66 3.79
CA ASP A 57 2.82 2.02 3.11
C ASP A 57 2.07 0.75 2.65
N GLU A 58 2.79 -0.26 2.13
CA GLU A 58 2.23 -1.57 1.78
C GLU A 58 1.56 -2.27 2.97
N ASP A 59 2.23 -2.33 4.13
CA ASP A 59 1.65 -2.95 5.34
C ASP A 59 0.33 -2.27 5.76
N ILE A 60 0.25 -0.94 5.64
CA ILE A 60 -0.96 -0.18 5.97
C ILE A 60 -2.08 -0.48 4.96
N LEU A 61 -1.74 -0.61 3.68
CA LEU A 61 -2.70 -0.94 2.63
C LEU A 61 -3.26 -2.36 2.79
N ASP A 62 -2.38 -3.32 3.06
CA ASP A 62 -2.77 -4.71 3.32
C ASP A 62 -3.69 -4.79 4.54
N MET A 63 -3.31 -4.14 5.64
CA MET A 63 -4.17 -4.07 6.83
C MET A 63 -5.51 -3.42 6.54
N ASP A 64 -5.53 -2.32 5.79
CA ASP A 64 -6.77 -1.64 5.44
C ASP A 64 -7.68 -2.52 4.58
N TYR A 65 -7.12 -3.30 3.65
CA TYR A 65 -7.86 -4.30 2.88
C TYR A 65 -8.46 -5.38 3.80
N PHE A 66 -7.66 -6.01 4.66
CA PHE A 66 -8.14 -7.07 5.57
C PHE A 66 -9.16 -6.59 6.61
N LEU A 67 -9.11 -5.32 7.02
CA LEU A 67 -10.06 -4.75 7.99
C LEU A 67 -11.38 -4.30 7.35
N ASN A 68 -11.40 -4.11 6.03
CA ASN A 68 -12.58 -3.67 5.29
C ASN A 68 -13.19 -4.79 4.41
N GLU A 69 -12.66 -6.02 4.45
CA GLU A 69 -13.20 -7.25 3.86
C GLU A 69 -14.27 -7.90 4.75
#